data_AF-A0A1H8H325-F1
#
_entry.id   AF-A0A1H8H325-F1
#
_cell.length_a   1.000
_cell.length_b   1.000
_cell.length_c   1.000
_cell.angle_alpha   90.00
_cell.angle_beta   90.00
_cell.angle_gamma   90.00
#
_symmetry.space_group_name_H-M   'P 1'
#
loop_
_entity.id
_entity.type
_entity.pdbx_description
1 polymer ?
#
loop_
_entity_poly.entity_id
_entity_poly.type
_entity_poly.pdbx_seq_one_letter_code
_entity_poly.pdbx_strand_id
1 'polypeptide(L)'
;MKLTTFSTAAALVLLMSGGAAMAAAGGNGKGNNGNGKGNGGSNPPVVTAPVTTPVVTKPATTPVITVPAATNSCAGASISVAGASCIGFISGNLNGNKPSLTEINNNLGVWGVHLTDAVASTSMLSGLTGNTINFSQQLYGDTIISIHYGNVTDVLGNKQNNVTAFYRFDAGHGAGVDSFTTAFNSLSNATLYSTEKASVTAVPEAETYAMMLAGLGMMGVVARRRKQK
;
A
#
# COMPACT_ATOMS: atom_id res chain seq x y z
N MET A 1 -54.95 -20.65 22.31
CA MET A 1 -54.15 -21.85 21.94
C MET A 1 -52.96 -21.33 21.11
N LYS A 2 -51.68 -21.68 21.32
CA LYS A 2 -51.02 -23.02 21.33
C LYS A 2 -51.32 -23.79 20.03
N LEU A 3 -50.40 -24.40 19.28
CA LEU A 3 -48.97 -24.75 19.44
C LEU A 3 -48.33 -24.65 18.00
N THR A 4 -47.04 -24.82 17.65
CA THR A 4 -45.83 -25.39 18.29
C THR A 4 -44.55 -24.76 17.68
N THR A 5 -43.42 -24.82 18.39
CA THR A 5 -42.06 -24.57 17.88
C THR A 5 -41.58 -25.68 16.93
N PHE A 6 -40.68 -25.40 15.97
CA PHE A 6 -39.88 -26.42 15.29
C PHE A 6 -38.46 -26.51 15.88
N SER A 7 -37.95 -27.74 16.06
CA SER A 7 -36.63 -28.00 16.64
C SER A 7 -36.07 -29.35 16.17
N THR A 8 -34.91 -29.33 15.54
CA THR A 8 -33.91 -30.42 15.37
C THR A 8 -32.62 -29.73 14.87
N ALA A 9 -31.41 -29.83 15.43
CA ALA A 9 -30.71 -30.76 16.33
C ALA A 9 -29.86 -31.84 15.62
N ALA A 10 -28.61 -31.96 16.11
CA ALA A 10 -27.62 -33.01 15.92
C ALA A 10 -26.95 -33.21 14.54
N ALA A 11 -25.65 -32.87 14.49
CA ALA A 11 -24.63 -33.58 13.72
C ALA A 11 -23.32 -33.60 14.53
N LEU A 12 -23.26 -34.46 15.55
CA LEU A 12 -22.05 -34.68 16.37
C LEU A 12 -21.12 -35.66 15.65
N VAL A 13 -19.90 -35.21 15.32
CA VAL A 13 -18.81 -36.11 14.92
C VAL A 13 -17.65 -35.92 15.89
N LEU A 14 -17.52 -36.87 16.80
CA LEU A 14 -16.37 -37.02 17.69
C LEU A 14 -15.42 -38.07 17.08
N LEU A 15 -14.14 -37.75 16.96
CA LEU A 15 -13.07 -38.74 16.93
C LEU A 15 -11.78 -38.13 17.48
N MET A 16 -11.11 -38.84 18.38
CA MET A 16 -9.91 -38.36 19.10
C MET A 16 -8.72 -39.29 18.83
N SER A 17 -7.54 -38.70 18.64
CA SER A 17 -6.17 -39.24 18.80
C SER A 17 -5.22 -38.39 17.94
N GLY A 18 -3.92 -38.32 18.20
CA GLY A 18 -3.14 -38.84 19.32
C GLY A 18 -1.77 -38.15 19.28
N GLY A 19 -1.18 -37.82 20.44
CA GLY A 19 -0.01 -36.93 20.49
C GLY A 19 1.30 -37.60 20.06
N ALA A 20 2.17 -36.82 19.42
CA ALA A 20 3.60 -37.12 19.28
C ALA A 20 4.42 -35.83 19.39
N ALA A 21 4.86 -35.50 20.60
CA ALA A 21 5.87 -34.47 20.80
C ALA A 21 7.26 -35.09 20.57
N MET A 22 8.05 -34.52 19.66
CA MET A 22 9.47 -34.88 19.49
C MET A 22 10.32 -33.62 19.67
N ALA A 23 11.29 -33.70 20.58
CA ALA A 23 12.17 -32.61 20.97
C ALA A 23 13.64 -32.98 20.76
N ALA A 24 14.51 -31.97 20.81
CA ALA A 24 15.97 -32.08 20.81
C ALA A 24 16.62 -32.71 19.56
N ALA A 25 16.90 -31.88 18.56
CA ALA A 25 17.99 -32.13 17.61
C ALA A 25 19.28 -31.50 18.15
N GLY A 26 20.23 -32.31 18.62
CA GLY A 26 21.55 -31.87 19.05
C GLY A 26 22.61 -32.88 18.62
N GLY A 27 23.43 -32.52 17.64
CA GLY A 27 24.43 -33.43 17.07
C GLY A 27 25.45 -32.68 16.21
N ASN A 28 26.71 -32.70 16.63
CA ASN A 28 27.81 -31.98 15.98
C ASN A 28 28.38 -32.83 14.84
N GLY A 29 28.50 -32.30 13.62
CA GLY A 29 29.03 -33.01 12.45
C GLY A 29 30.18 -32.26 11.78
N LYS A 30 31.34 -32.92 11.62
CA LYS A 30 32.52 -32.37 10.92
C LYS A 30 32.81 -33.16 9.65
N GLY A 31 33.27 -32.46 8.61
CA GLY A 31 33.76 -33.05 7.36
C GLY A 31 32.66 -33.32 6.32
N ASN A 32 32.99 -33.50 5.03
CA ASN A 32 34.33 -33.57 4.44
C ASN A 32 34.40 -32.90 3.05
N ASN A 33 35.61 -32.58 2.61
CA ASN A 33 35.88 -31.99 1.29
C ASN A 33 35.67 -33.03 0.17
N GLY A 34 35.04 -32.64 -0.94
CA GLY A 34 34.63 -33.55 -2.03
C GLY A 34 34.79 -32.93 -3.42
N ASN A 35 36.00 -33.03 -3.98
CA ASN A 35 36.31 -32.50 -5.32
C ASN A 35 35.91 -33.52 -6.41
N GLY A 36 34.88 -33.20 -7.21
CA GLY A 36 34.37 -34.09 -8.27
C GLY A 36 34.33 -33.41 -9.64
N LYS A 37 35.22 -33.81 -10.56
CA LYS A 37 35.13 -33.47 -11.99
C LYS A 37 34.33 -34.54 -12.73
N GLY A 38 33.41 -34.14 -13.60
CA GLY A 38 32.70 -35.06 -14.50
C GLY A 38 32.11 -34.34 -15.71
N ASN A 39 32.69 -34.57 -16.89
CA ASN A 39 32.10 -34.18 -18.17
C ASN A 39 31.18 -35.30 -18.68
N GLY A 40 30.05 -34.93 -19.27
CA GLY A 40 29.17 -35.85 -19.98
C GLY A 40 27.91 -35.14 -20.44
N GLY A 41 27.77 -34.93 -21.75
CA GLY A 41 26.64 -34.21 -22.33
C GLY A 41 25.89 -35.04 -23.37
N SER A 42 24.58 -34.83 -23.44
CA SER A 42 23.72 -35.29 -24.54
C SER A 42 22.57 -34.30 -24.71
N ASN A 43 22.40 -33.78 -25.93
CA ASN A 43 21.42 -32.74 -26.23
C ASN A 43 20.20 -33.37 -26.94
N PRO A 44 18.96 -33.21 -26.43
CA PRO A 44 17.78 -33.71 -27.12
C PRO A 44 17.45 -32.88 -28.38
N PRO A 45 16.72 -33.43 -29.36
CA PRO A 45 16.54 -32.81 -30.67
C PRO A 45 15.57 -31.61 -30.65
N VAL A 46 15.90 -30.59 -31.45
CA VAL A 46 15.02 -29.44 -31.71
C VAL A 46 13.92 -29.87 -32.68
N VAL A 47 12.65 -29.76 -32.26
CA VAL A 47 11.49 -29.95 -33.12
C VAL A 47 10.96 -28.59 -33.56
N THR A 48 11.00 -28.30 -34.87
CA THR A 48 10.56 -27.02 -35.44
C THR A 48 9.04 -26.98 -35.61
N ALA A 49 8.37 -26.16 -34.79
CA ALA A 49 6.96 -25.80 -34.97
C ALA A 49 6.81 -24.64 -35.98
N PRO A 50 5.68 -24.55 -36.72
CA PRO A 50 5.46 -23.50 -37.70
C PRO A 50 5.22 -22.13 -37.04
N VAL A 51 5.76 -21.08 -37.65
CA VAL A 51 5.61 -19.70 -37.18
C VAL A 51 4.20 -19.18 -37.49
N THR A 52 3.40 -18.97 -36.45
CA THR A 52 2.24 -18.07 -36.48
C THR A 52 2.64 -16.72 -35.90
N THR A 53 2.33 -15.63 -36.59
CA THR A 53 2.71 -14.27 -36.17
C THR A 53 1.81 -13.78 -35.02
N PRO A 54 2.36 -13.51 -33.81
CA PRO A 54 1.56 -12.90 -32.76
C PRO A 54 1.25 -11.44 -33.10
N VAL A 55 -0.01 -11.05 -32.95
CA VAL A 55 -0.43 -9.63 -33.04
C VAL A 55 0.18 -8.89 -31.87
N VAL A 56 0.99 -7.85 -32.15
CA VAL A 56 1.65 -7.04 -31.11
C VAL A 56 0.65 -6.07 -30.49
N THR A 57 -0.15 -6.56 -29.54
CA THR A 57 -0.73 -5.68 -28.51
C THR A 57 0.37 -5.29 -27.54
N LYS A 58 0.69 -3.99 -27.46
CA LYS A 58 1.70 -3.47 -26.52
C LYS A 58 1.31 -3.85 -25.08
N PRO A 59 2.07 -4.71 -24.37
CA PRO A 59 1.78 -4.99 -22.98
C PRO A 59 2.05 -3.72 -22.16
N ALA A 60 1.11 -3.35 -21.30
CA ALA A 60 1.33 -2.31 -20.30
C ALA A 60 2.14 -2.90 -19.13
N THR A 61 3.38 -3.31 -19.39
CA THR A 61 4.32 -3.69 -18.33
C THR A 61 4.80 -2.43 -17.61
N THR A 62 3.96 -1.93 -16.70
CA THR A 62 4.47 -1.31 -15.48
C THR A 62 5.49 -2.27 -14.88
N PRO A 63 6.71 -1.83 -14.52
CA PRO A 63 7.69 -2.72 -13.93
C PRO A 63 7.17 -3.20 -12.57
N VAL A 64 6.63 -4.41 -12.54
CA VAL A 64 6.34 -5.12 -11.29
C VAL A 64 7.69 -5.46 -10.67
N ILE A 65 8.17 -4.54 -9.83
CA ILE A 65 9.31 -4.81 -8.95
C ILE A 65 8.85 -5.96 -8.05
N THR A 66 9.36 -7.16 -8.32
CA THR A 66 9.15 -8.33 -7.47
C THR A 66 9.89 -8.11 -6.15
N VAL A 67 9.26 -7.36 -5.25
CA VAL A 67 9.66 -7.30 -3.84
C VAL A 67 9.74 -8.76 -3.36
N PRO A 68 10.88 -9.20 -2.80
CA PRO A 68 11.00 -10.58 -2.31
C PRO A 68 9.86 -10.87 -1.34
N ALA A 69 9.18 -12.01 -1.53
CA ALA A 69 8.00 -12.36 -0.74
C ALA A 69 8.38 -12.49 0.75
N ALA A 70 8.15 -11.41 1.52
CA ALA A 70 8.49 -11.38 2.92
C ALA A 70 7.61 -12.41 3.66
N THR A 71 8.23 -13.34 4.36
CA THR A 71 7.52 -14.45 5.04
C THR A 71 6.69 -14.01 6.26
N ASN A 72 6.60 -12.69 6.50
CA ASN A 72 5.75 -12.00 7.48
C ASN A 72 5.02 -10.80 6.82
N SER A 73 4.37 -11.01 5.66
CA SER A 73 3.83 -9.91 4.82
C SER A 73 2.50 -9.31 5.30
N CYS A 74 2.46 -7.98 5.39
CA CYS A 74 1.26 -7.22 5.02
C CYS A 74 1.07 -7.27 3.49
N ALA A 75 -0.17 -7.23 3.03
CA ALA A 75 -0.47 -7.13 1.60
C ALA A 75 -0.87 -5.68 1.24
N GLY A 76 -0.84 -5.32 -0.04
CA GLY A 76 -1.50 -4.10 -0.51
C GLY A 76 -2.97 -4.04 -0.10
N ALA A 77 -3.68 -5.15 -0.31
CA ALA A 77 -5.07 -5.35 0.11
C ALA A 77 -5.28 -5.44 1.65
N SER A 78 -4.23 -5.21 2.47
CA SER A 78 -4.41 -5.00 3.91
C SER A 78 -4.93 -3.61 4.26
N ILE A 79 -5.02 -2.69 3.29
CA ILE A 79 -5.80 -1.45 3.37
C ILE A 79 -6.88 -1.41 2.28
N SER A 80 -7.94 -0.61 2.49
CA SER A 80 -9.08 -0.50 1.56
C SER A 80 -8.80 0.38 0.33
N VAL A 81 -7.56 0.81 0.11
CA VAL A 81 -7.16 1.59 -1.07
C VAL A 81 -6.65 0.64 -2.16
N ALA A 82 -7.23 0.74 -3.36
CA ALA A 82 -6.87 -0.12 -4.48
C ALA A 82 -5.44 0.14 -4.96
N GLY A 83 -4.77 -0.91 -5.48
CA GLY A 83 -3.41 -0.78 -6.05
C GLY A 83 -2.29 -0.54 -5.04
N ALA A 84 -2.57 -0.51 -3.74
CA ALA A 84 -1.57 -0.29 -2.70
C ALA A 84 -0.44 -1.34 -2.73
N SER A 85 0.76 -0.92 -2.33
CA SER A 85 1.94 -1.76 -2.09
C SER A 85 2.34 -1.69 -0.63
N CYS A 86 2.86 -2.78 -0.06
CA CYS A 86 3.29 -2.85 1.35
C CYS A 86 4.69 -3.47 1.47
N ILE A 87 5.52 -2.97 2.40
CA ILE A 87 6.94 -3.41 2.56
C ILE A 87 7.09 -4.65 3.47
N GLY A 88 6.04 -4.99 4.22
CA GLY A 88 6.05 -6.05 5.24
C GLY A 88 5.79 -5.49 6.64
N PHE A 89 5.65 -6.38 7.63
CA PHE A 89 5.62 -5.98 9.04
C PHE A 89 7.05 -5.88 9.58
N ILE A 90 7.48 -4.66 9.92
CA ILE A 90 8.79 -4.39 10.55
C ILE A 90 8.59 -4.23 12.05
N SER A 91 9.51 -4.79 12.84
CA SER A 91 9.43 -4.80 14.31
C SER A 91 9.55 -3.40 14.91
N GLY A 92 8.79 -3.13 15.96
CA GLY A 92 8.78 -1.86 16.67
C GLY A 92 7.70 -0.89 16.20
N ASN A 93 7.76 0.32 16.76
CA ASN A 93 6.95 1.45 16.35
C ASN A 93 7.86 2.48 15.66
N LEU A 94 7.85 2.52 14.33
CA LEU A 94 8.69 3.43 13.53
C LEU A 94 8.04 4.81 13.29
N ASN A 95 6.99 5.10 14.05
CA ASN A 95 6.21 6.33 14.01
C ASN A 95 6.29 7.03 15.37
N GLY A 96 6.65 8.32 15.43
CA GLY A 96 6.57 9.09 16.68
C GLY A 96 7.72 10.08 16.87
N ASN A 97 7.98 10.43 18.12
CA ASN A 97 8.91 11.52 18.45
C ASN A 97 10.39 11.21 18.21
N LYS A 98 10.83 9.95 18.19
CA LYS A 98 12.24 9.54 17.89
C LYS A 98 12.40 8.14 17.24
N PRO A 99 11.70 7.80 16.14
CA PRO A 99 12.07 6.65 15.32
C PRO A 99 13.46 6.90 14.68
N SER A 100 14.17 5.82 14.35
CA SER A 100 15.46 5.92 13.68
C SER A 100 15.27 6.39 12.23
N LEU A 101 15.79 7.56 11.87
CA LEU A 101 15.75 8.05 10.49
C LEU A 101 16.43 7.09 9.51
N THR A 102 17.54 6.46 9.93
CA THR A 102 18.21 5.41 9.17
C THR A 102 17.28 4.22 8.91
N GLU A 103 16.48 3.81 9.90
CA GLU A 103 15.58 2.68 9.78
C GLU A 103 14.35 3.00 8.90
N ILE A 104 13.79 4.20 9.02
CA ILE A 104 12.76 4.69 8.09
C ILE A 104 13.33 4.73 6.67
N ASN A 105 14.51 5.31 6.47
CA ASN A 105 15.14 5.45 5.14
C ASN A 105 15.57 4.11 4.53
N ASN A 106 15.93 3.11 5.34
CA ASN A 106 16.19 1.75 4.85
C ASN A 106 14.93 1.09 4.27
N ASN A 107 13.76 1.36 4.86
CA ASN A 107 12.47 0.85 4.37
C ASN A 107 11.97 1.68 3.18
N LEU A 108 11.86 3.01 3.33
CA LEU A 108 11.41 3.91 2.26
C LEU A 108 12.33 3.91 1.02
N GLY A 109 13.61 3.55 1.18
CA GLY A 109 14.57 3.36 0.09
C GLY A 109 14.16 2.28 -0.92
N VAL A 110 13.29 1.32 -0.55
CA VAL A 110 12.68 0.36 -1.49
C VAL A 110 11.84 1.06 -2.56
N TRP A 111 11.34 2.27 -2.28
CA TRP A 111 10.62 3.14 -3.22
C TRP A 111 11.46 4.32 -3.73
N GLY A 112 12.76 4.36 -3.41
CA GLY A 112 13.66 5.46 -3.75
C GLY A 112 13.46 6.72 -2.90
N VAL A 113 12.77 6.61 -1.76
CA VAL A 113 12.43 7.75 -0.89
C VAL A 113 13.36 7.81 0.31
N HIS A 114 13.98 8.97 0.51
CA HIS A 114 14.86 9.25 1.65
C HIS A 114 14.51 10.58 2.29
N LEU A 115 14.32 10.57 3.61
CA LEU A 115 14.07 11.73 4.45
C LEU A 115 15.41 12.28 4.95
N THR A 116 15.59 13.60 4.89
CA THR A 116 16.72 14.29 5.55
C THR A 116 16.47 14.49 7.04
N ASP A 117 15.21 14.65 7.44
CA ASP A 117 14.77 15.12 8.75
C ASP A 117 13.58 14.31 9.28
N ALA A 118 13.29 14.46 10.57
CA ALA A 118 12.12 13.82 11.20
C ALA A 118 10.80 14.41 10.68
N VAL A 119 9.81 13.53 10.46
CA VAL A 119 8.47 13.93 10.03
C VAL A 119 7.81 14.82 11.10
N ALA A 120 7.17 15.91 10.65
CA ALA A 120 6.46 16.83 11.54
C ALA A 120 5.28 16.13 12.24
N SER A 121 5.06 16.45 13.52
CA SER A 121 3.97 15.88 14.32
C SER A 121 2.57 16.19 13.79
N THR A 122 2.42 17.16 12.88
CA THR A 122 1.17 17.45 12.14
C THR A 122 0.84 16.41 11.09
N SER A 123 1.83 15.66 10.60
CA SER A 123 1.68 14.55 9.65
C SER A 123 1.53 13.20 10.38
N MET A 124 1.23 13.22 11.67
CA MET A 124 1.09 12.05 12.53
C MET A 124 -0.29 11.94 13.15
N LEU A 125 -0.84 10.72 13.09
CA LEU A 125 -2.07 10.34 13.79
C LEU A 125 -1.70 9.50 15.00
N SER A 126 -2.19 9.86 16.19
CA SER A 126 -1.89 9.18 17.46
C SER A 126 -3.16 8.76 18.18
N GLY A 127 -3.11 7.66 18.93
CA GLY A 127 -4.28 7.14 19.67
C GLY A 127 -5.34 6.53 18.77
N LEU A 128 -4.95 6.00 17.60
CA LEU A 128 -5.87 5.31 16.69
C LEU A 128 -6.40 4.03 17.34
N THR A 129 -7.67 3.71 17.06
CA THR A 129 -8.35 2.51 17.57
C THR A 129 -9.23 1.90 16.47
N GLY A 130 -9.60 0.62 16.62
CA GLY A 130 -10.30 -0.11 15.57
C GLY A 130 -9.42 -0.30 14.34
N ASN A 131 -9.98 -0.09 13.15
CA ASN A 131 -9.31 -0.30 11.86
C ASN A 131 -9.42 0.88 10.87
N THR A 132 -9.99 2.02 11.24
CA THR A 132 -10.12 3.21 10.36
C THR A 132 -8.98 4.19 10.59
N ILE A 133 -8.44 4.75 9.49
CA ILE A 133 -7.46 5.82 9.50
C ILE A 133 -8.05 7.01 8.74
N ASN A 134 -8.05 8.20 9.37
CA ASN A 134 -8.44 9.46 8.76
C ASN A 134 -7.37 10.51 9.06
N PHE A 135 -6.81 11.15 8.04
CA PHE A 135 -5.69 12.09 8.21
C PHE A 135 -6.11 13.53 8.53
N SER A 136 -7.41 13.82 8.67
CA SER A 136 -7.97 15.18 8.77
C SER A 136 -7.62 16.12 7.60
N GLN A 137 -7.08 15.55 6.52
CA GLN A 137 -6.77 16.20 5.25
C GLN A 137 -6.99 15.20 4.11
N GLN A 138 -7.37 15.69 2.93
CA GLN A 138 -7.42 14.86 1.72
C GLN A 138 -5.98 14.53 1.27
N LEU A 139 -5.73 13.26 0.97
CA LEU A 139 -4.50 12.78 0.33
C LEU A 139 -4.72 12.72 -1.18
N TYR A 140 -3.69 12.99 -1.98
CA TYR A 140 -3.75 12.98 -3.44
C TYR A 140 -2.57 12.24 -4.05
N GLY A 141 -2.79 11.62 -5.21
CA GLY A 141 -1.73 11.00 -6.02
C GLY A 141 -0.84 10.03 -5.24
N ASP A 142 0.44 9.93 -5.63
CA ASP A 142 1.41 9.03 -5.00
C ASP A 142 1.62 9.37 -3.50
N THR A 143 1.05 8.52 -2.65
CA THR A 143 0.90 8.73 -1.22
C THR A 143 1.60 7.61 -0.45
N ILE A 144 2.46 8.00 0.48
CA ILE A 144 3.33 7.11 1.25
C ILE A 144 3.08 7.34 2.74
N ILE A 145 2.67 6.28 3.42
CA ILE A 145 2.36 6.27 4.86
C ILE A 145 3.05 5.10 5.57
N SER A 146 3.06 5.16 6.89
CA SER A 146 3.23 4.01 7.76
C SER A 146 2.06 3.88 8.73
N ILE A 147 1.76 2.65 9.10
CA ILE A 147 0.73 2.29 10.08
C ILE A 147 1.38 1.41 11.15
N HIS A 148 1.27 1.82 12.41
CA HIS A 148 1.68 0.99 13.55
C HIS A 148 0.50 0.19 14.08
N TYR A 149 0.73 -1.10 14.29
CA TYR A 149 -0.23 -2.05 14.83
C TYR A 149 0.29 -2.66 16.14
N GLY A 150 -0.60 -2.71 17.14
CA GLY A 150 -0.33 -3.38 18.41
C GLY A 150 -0.20 -4.90 18.24
N ASN A 151 -1.16 -5.53 17.56
CA ASN A 151 -1.16 -6.97 17.29
C ASN A 151 -1.84 -7.25 15.93
N VAL A 152 -1.19 -8.00 15.04
CA VAL A 152 -1.77 -8.47 13.77
C VAL A 152 -1.66 -9.97 13.65
N THR A 153 -2.42 -10.55 12.72
CA THR A 153 -2.20 -11.89 12.20
C THR A 153 -2.05 -11.75 10.70
N ASP A 154 -0.92 -12.18 10.16
CA ASP A 154 -0.57 -11.96 8.75
C ASP A 154 -1.31 -12.91 7.79
N VAL A 155 -1.06 -12.76 6.49
CA VAL A 155 -1.71 -13.55 5.43
C VAL A 155 -1.36 -15.05 5.46
N LEU A 156 -0.39 -15.47 6.28
CA LEU A 156 0.00 -16.86 6.50
C LEU A 156 -0.50 -17.40 7.86
N GLY A 157 -1.12 -16.55 8.69
CA GLY A 157 -1.62 -16.89 10.02
C GLY A 157 -0.62 -16.65 11.16
N ASN A 158 0.57 -16.08 10.90
CA ASN A 158 1.54 -15.79 11.97
C ASN A 158 1.09 -14.56 12.76
N LYS A 159 1.32 -14.59 14.08
CA LYS A 159 1.05 -13.44 14.96
C LYS A 159 2.26 -12.54 15.04
N GLN A 160 2.10 -11.28 14.64
CA GLN A 160 3.12 -10.24 14.76
C GLN A 160 2.61 -9.20 15.76
N ASN A 161 3.44 -8.82 16.74
CA ASN A 161 3.06 -7.89 17.81
C ASN A 161 4.03 -6.70 17.80
N ASN A 162 3.50 -5.49 18.03
CA ASN A 162 4.24 -4.23 17.99
C ASN A 162 5.03 -4.05 16.68
N VAL A 163 4.32 -3.84 15.58
CA VAL A 163 4.90 -3.75 14.23
C VAL A 163 4.43 -2.53 13.46
N THR A 164 5.32 -1.91 12.68
CA THR A 164 4.99 -0.90 11.69
C THR A 164 5.04 -1.50 10.30
N ALA A 165 4.04 -1.21 9.47
CA ALA A 165 4.04 -1.50 8.04
C ALA A 165 3.98 -0.20 7.23
N PHE A 166 4.81 -0.10 6.19
CA PHE A 166 4.80 1.02 5.24
C PHE A 166 3.92 0.67 4.05
N TYR A 167 3.07 1.62 3.63
CA TYR A 167 2.19 1.50 2.47
C TYR A 167 2.43 2.64 1.48
N ARG A 168 2.36 2.33 0.18
CA ARG A 168 2.36 3.29 -0.92
C ARG A 168 1.18 3.02 -1.84
N PHE A 169 0.43 4.05 -2.20
CA PHE A 169 -0.76 3.95 -3.05
C PHE A 169 -1.02 5.25 -3.80
N ASP A 170 -1.76 5.17 -4.90
CA ASP A 170 -2.37 6.33 -5.52
C ASP A 170 -3.68 6.68 -4.77
N ALA A 171 -3.73 7.86 -4.15
CA ALA A 171 -4.93 8.40 -3.53
C ALA A 171 -5.86 9.11 -4.56
N GLY A 172 -5.42 9.23 -5.80
CA GLY A 172 -6.11 9.88 -6.92
C GLY A 172 -5.90 11.40 -6.93
N HIS A 173 -5.64 11.97 -8.10
CA HIS A 173 -5.38 13.42 -8.23
C HIS A 173 -6.66 14.30 -8.26
N GLY A 174 -7.86 13.68 -8.24
CA GLY A 174 -9.16 14.35 -8.36
C GLY A 174 -9.88 14.52 -7.01
N ALA A 175 -10.65 13.50 -6.61
CA ALA A 175 -11.35 13.51 -5.32
C ALA A 175 -10.40 13.36 -4.11
N GLY A 176 -9.28 12.63 -4.29
CA GLY A 176 -8.39 12.25 -3.21
C GLY A 176 -9.01 11.25 -2.22
N VAL A 177 -8.26 10.87 -1.19
CA VAL A 177 -8.72 10.02 -0.08
C VAL A 177 -8.36 10.67 1.25
N ASP A 178 -9.34 10.99 2.10
CA ASP A 178 -9.13 11.47 3.48
C ASP A 178 -9.14 10.34 4.52
N SER A 179 -9.90 9.27 4.23
CA SER A 179 -10.24 8.18 5.13
C SER A 179 -10.21 6.82 4.43
N PHE A 180 -9.63 5.81 5.08
CA PHE A 180 -9.64 4.42 4.60
C PHE A 180 -9.60 3.44 5.78
N THR A 181 -9.92 2.16 5.54
CA THR A 181 -9.86 1.11 6.57
C THR A 181 -8.70 0.14 6.32
N THR A 182 -8.33 -0.61 7.35
CA THR A 182 -7.37 -1.71 7.28
C THR A 182 -8.03 -3.04 7.61
N ALA A 183 -7.39 -4.15 7.23
CA ALA A 183 -7.81 -5.50 7.59
C ALA A 183 -7.62 -5.82 9.09
N PHE A 184 -7.00 -4.94 9.89
CA PHE A 184 -6.58 -5.23 11.25
C PHE A 184 -7.19 -4.24 12.26
N ASN A 185 -7.88 -4.77 13.28
CA ASN A 185 -8.54 -4.01 14.35
C ASN A 185 -7.59 -3.63 15.51
N SER A 186 -6.31 -3.38 15.23
CA SER A 186 -5.30 -3.11 16.25
C SER A 186 -4.38 -1.95 15.85
N LEU A 187 -4.95 -0.91 15.25
CA LEU A 187 -4.24 0.36 15.04
C LEU A 187 -3.73 0.94 16.38
N SER A 188 -2.74 1.82 16.29
CA SER A 188 -2.26 2.59 17.45
C SER A 188 -1.80 4.00 17.05
N ASN A 189 -1.12 4.12 15.91
CA ASN A 189 -0.75 5.40 15.31
C ASN A 189 -0.50 5.22 13.80
N ALA A 190 -0.37 6.33 13.06
CA ALA A 190 0.06 6.34 11.67
C ALA A 190 0.90 7.60 11.37
N THR A 191 1.71 7.56 10.31
CA THR A 191 2.51 8.72 9.84
C THR A 191 2.41 8.86 8.33
N LEU A 192 2.28 10.10 7.86
CA LEU A 192 2.29 10.47 6.44
C LEU A 192 3.68 11.00 6.09
N TYR A 193 4.36 10.34 5.14
CA TYR A 193 5.68 10.76 4.66
C TYR A 193 5.60 11.60 3.39
N SER A 194 4.68 11.26 2.48
CA SER A 194 4.45 11.96 1.23
C SER A 194 3.00 11.82 0.78
N THR A 195 2.48 12.87 0.14
CA THR A 195 1.27 12.86 -0.68
C THR A 195 1.38 14.03 -1.64
N GLU A 196 0.76 13.94 -2.81
CA GLU A 196 0.76 15.05 -3.76
C GLU A 196 -0.13 16.21 -3.26
N LYS A 197 0.01 17.36 -3.91
CA LYS A 197 -0.92 18.48 -3.70
C LYS A 197 -2.13 18.31 -4.62
N ALA A 198 -3.30 18.74 -4.15
CA ALA A 198 -4.49 18.84 -4.98
C ALA A 198 -4.18 19.59 -6.29
N SER A 199 -4.58 19.03 -7.42
CA SER A 199 -4.41 19.67 -8.73
C SER A 199 -5.46 20.77 -8.94
N VAL A 200 -5.35 21.84 -8.15
CA VAL A 200 -6.16 23.04 -8.31
C VAL A 200 -5.70 23.78 -9.56
N THR A 201 -6.42 23.58 -10.66
CA THR A 201 -6.30 24.46 -11.82
C THR A 201 -6.59 25.88 -11.39
N ALA A 202 -5.63 26.79 -11.54
CA ALA A 202 -5.80 28.19 -11.16
C ALA A 202 -7.02 28.78 -11.89
N VAL A 203 -8.08 29.07 -11.14
CA VAL A 203 -9.23 29.83 -11.64
C VAL A 203 -8.68 31.20 -12.04
N PRO A 204 -8.98 31.71 -13.26
CA PRO A 204 -8.51 33.03 -13.67
C PRO A 204 -8.92 34.06 -12.61
N GLU A 205 -7.95 34.79 -12.05
CA GLU A 205 -8.23 35.63 -10.89
C GLU A 205 -9.19 36.77 -11.24
N ALA A 206 -9.78 37.40 -10.22
CA ALA A 206 -10.80 38.44 -10.39
C ALA A 206 -10.36 39.57 -11.34
N GLU A 207 -9.05 39.86 -11.40
CA GLU A 207 -8.44 40.79 -12.34
C GLU A 207 -8.62 40.40 -13.82
N THR A 208 -8.56 39.10 -14.15
CA THR A 208 -8.80 38.61 -15.52
C THR A 208 -10.25 38.83 -15.94
N TYR A 209 -11.19 38.54 -15.04
CA TYR A 209 -12.61 38.84 -15.27
C TYR A 209 -12.87 40.35 -15.34
N ALA A 210 -12.21 41.16 -14.50
CA ALA A 210 -12.29 42.61 -14.54
C ALA A 210 -11.76 43.18 -15.87
N MET A 211 -10.64 42.67 -16.39
CA MET A 211 -10.09 43.08 -17.69
C MET A 211 -10.99 42.66 -18.87
N MET A 212 -11.58 41.47 -18.82
CA MET A 212 -12.59 41.03 -19.80
C MET A 212 -13.82 41.94 -19.79
N LEU A 213 -14.35 42.26 -18.59
CA LEU A 213 -15.50 43.15 -18.42
C LEU A 213 -15.19 44.61 -18.80
N ALA A 214 -13.97 45.09 -18.52
CA ALA A 214 -13.51 46.41 -18.95
C ALA A 214 -13.41 46.50 -20.49
N GLY A 215 -12.89 45.46 -21.14
CA GLY A 215 -12.87 45.35 -22.60
C GLY A 215 -14.28 45.38 -23.21
N LEU A 216 -15.21 44.57 -22.68
CA LEU A 216 -16.62 44.57 -23.09
C LEU A 216 -17.29 45.93 -22.85
N GLY A 217 -17.06 46.56 -21.70
CA GLY A 217 -17.57 47.89 -21.36
C GLY A 217 -17.08 48.97 -22.32
N MET A 218 -15.78 48.97 -22.65
CA MET A 218 -15.18 49.89 -23.61
C MET A 218 -15.80 49.73 -25.01
N MET A 219 -16.01 48.49 -25.47
CA MET A 219 -16.68 48.22 -26.75
C MET A 219 -18.14 48.68 -26.75
N GLY A 220 -18.85 48.52 -25.64
CA GLY A 220 -20.21 49.06 -25.45
C GLY A 220 -20.26 50.60 -25.55
N VAL A 221 -19.29 51.30 -24.96
CA VAL A 221 -19.17 52.77 -25.08
C VAL A 221 -18.88 53.20 -26.53
N VAL A 222 -17.98 52.51 -27.22
CA VAL A 222 -17.67 52.79 -28.65
C VAL A 222 -18.92 52.57 -29.53
N ALA A 223 -19.64 51.47 -29.32
CA ALA A 223 -20.88 51.18 -30.04
C ALA A 223 -21.97 52.24 -29.79
N ARG A 224 -22.12 52.71 -28.54
CA ARG A 224 -23.08 53.78 -28.20
C ARG A 224 -22.74 55.09 -28.90
N ARG A 225 -21.46 55.51 -28.91
CA ARG A 225 -21.01 56.73 -29.60
C ARG A 225 -21.24 56.68 -31.12
N ARG A 226 -21.19 55.49 -31.73
CA ARG A 226 -21.49 55.29 -33.16
C ARG A 226 -22.99 55.36 -33.53
N LYS A 227 -23.90 55.31 -32.56
CA LYS A 227 -25.36 55.50 -32.76
C LYS A 227 -25.84 56.93 -32.47
N GLN A 228 -24.94 57.85 -32.10
CA GLN A 228 -25.25 59.26 -31.83
C GLN A 228 -24.60 60.21 -32.86
N LYS A 229 -24.28 59.66 -34.03
CA LYS A 229 -23.98 60.34 -35.30
C LYS A 229 -24.86 59.71 -36.37
#